data_AF-A0A821JKB1-F1
#
_entry.id   AF-A0A821JKB1-F1
#
_cell.length_a   1.000
_cell.length_b   1.000
_cell.length_c   1.000
_cell.angle_alpha   90.00
_cell.angle_beta   90.00
_cell.angle_gamma   90.00
#
_symmetry.space_group_name_H-M   'P 1'
#
loop_
_entity.id
_entity.type
_entity.pdbx_description
1 polymer ?
#
loop_
_entity_poly.entity_id
_entity_poly.type
_entity_poly.pdbx_seq_one_letter_code
_entity_poly.pdbx_strand_id
1 'polypeptide(L)'
;RNNAIFKQYSDHLLDYLNQINFSPLSYKDQLISREQAQILGSIRRIIINMNLIIRVTDKGNNFYIGSAIEFEKKAQKFFFDTNAFVELSSNPFNEIFDKVVQL
;
A
#
# COMPACT_ATOMS: atom_id res chain seq x y z
N ARG A 1 -41.46 19.21 -10.95
CA ARG A 1 -41.17 20.56 -10.42
C ARG A 1 -39.86 20.45 -9.63
N ASN A 2 -38.73 20.86 -10.23
CA ASN A 2 -37.47 20.92 -9.51
C ASN A 2 -37.60 21.97 -8.42
N ASN A 3 -37.49 21.52 -7.18
CA ASN A 3 -37.63 22.36 -6.01
C ASN A 3 -36.37 23.24 -5.93
N ALA A 4 -36.54 24.55 -6.11
CA ALA A 4 -35.44 25.52 -6.28
C ALA A 4 -34.42 25.47 -5.13
N ILE A 5 -34.88 25.10 -3.92
CA ILE A 5 -34.04 24.91 -2.73
C ILE A 5 -33.02 23.78 -2.93
N PHE A 6 -33.43 22.65 -3.54
CA PHE A 6 -32.53 21.53 -3.80
C PHE A 6 -31.50 21.86 -4.87
N LYS A 7 -31.89 22.64 -5.89
CA LYS A 7 -30.95 23.10 -6.91
C LYS A 7 -29.89 24.02 -6.30
N GLN A 8 -30.32 24.99 -5.50
CA GLN A 8 -29.42 25.91 -4.81
C GLN A 8 -28.46 25.19 -3.86
N TYR A 9 -28.93 24.20 -3.11
CA TYR A 9 -28.08 23.39 -2.24
C TYR A 9 -27.05 22.56 -3.03
N SER A 10 -27.48 21.96 -4.15
CA SER A 10 -26.59 21.20 -5.03
C SER A 10 -25.48 22.09 -5.62
N ASP A 11 -25.83 23.31 -6.04
CA ASP A 11 -24.89 24.27 -6.60
C ASP A 11 -23.87 24.71 -5.52
N HIS A 12 -24.32 25.00 -4.29
CA HIS A 12 -23.41 25.33 -3.18
C HIS A 12 -22.49 24.16 -2.77
N LEU A 13 -23.00 22.93 -2.78
CA LEU A 13 -22.19 21.75 -2.50
C LEU A 13 -21.13 21.55 -3.57
N LEU A 14 -21.48 21.74 -4.85
CA LEU A 14 -20.55 21.64 -5.96
C LEU A 14 -19.45 22.71 -5.85
N ASP A 15 -19.80 23.94 -5.53
CA ASP A 15 -18.84 25.03 -5.32
C ASP A 15 -17.89 24.74 -4.17
N TYR A 16 -18.41 24.23 -3.05
CA TYR A 16 -17.59 23.85 -1.89
C TYR A 16 -16.61 22.70 -2.21
N LEU A 17 -17.09 21.67 -2.91
CA LEU A 17 -16.25 20.55 -3.32
C LEU A 17 -15.18 20.98 -4.33
N ASN A 18 -15.53 21.86 -5.27
CA ASN A 18 -14.57 22.45 -6.20
C ASN A 18 -13.52 23.26 -5.44
N GLN A 19 -13.93 24.08 -4.47
CA GLN A 19 -12.98 24.81 -3.63
C GLN A 19 -12.02 23.87 -2.90
N ILE A 20 -12.50 22.78 -2.29
CA ILE A 20 -11.60 21.83 -1.61
C ILE A 20 -10.65 21.14 -2.60
N ASN A 21 -11.15 20.66 -3.73
CA ASN A 21 -10.36 19.88 -4.68
C ASN A 21 -9.32 20.72 -5.43
N PHE A 22 -9.61 22.00 -5.66
CA PHE A 22 -8.69 22.92 -6.34
C PHE A 22 -7.94 23.85 -5.37
N SER A 23 -8.20 23.75 -4.06
CA SER A 23 -7.41 24.49 -3.07
C SER A 23 -6.00 23.94 -3.06
N PRO A 24 -4.98 24.79 -3.30
CA PRO A 24 -3.60 24.37 -3.19
C PRO A 24 -3.33 23.89 -1.76
N LEU A 25 -2.61 22.78 -1.63
CA LEU A 25 -2.13 22.29 -0.35
C LEU A 25 -1.46 23.42 0.44
N SER A 26 -1.65 23.46 1.75
CA SER A 26 -1.00 24.47 2.57
C SER A 26 0.53 24.38 2.40
N TYR A 27 1.24 25.51 2.50
CA TYR A 27 2.70 25.52 2.38
C TYR A 27 3.37 24.52 3.35
N LYS A 28 2.79 24.35 4.54
CA LYS A 28 3.23 23.37 5.54
C LYS A 28 3.10 21.94 5.02
N ASP A 29 1.96 21.58 4.44
CA ASP A 29 1.74 20.23 3.91
C ASP A 29 2.62 19.95 2.69
N GLN A 30 2.87 20.96 1.87
CA GLN A 30 3.83 20.87 0.76
C GLN A 30 5.25 20.60 1.27
N LEU A 31 5.68 21.29 2.33
CA LEU A 31 7.01 21.09 2.94
C LEU A 31 7.13 19.67 3.50
N ILE A 32 6.16 19.23 4.31
CA ILE A 32 6.13 17.87 4.87
C ILE A 32 6.15 16.82 3.75
N SER A 33 5.35 17.02 2.70
CA SER A 33 5.31 16.09 1.56
C SER A 33 6.66 15.99 0.85
N ARG A 34 7.39 17.11 0.70
CA ARG A 34 8.73 17.12 0.10
C ARG A 34 9.74 16.38 0.97
N GLU A 35 9.73 16.61 2.28
CA GLU A 35 10.60 15.90 3.23
C GLU A 35 10.34 14.40 3.19
N GLN A 36 9.07 13.98 3.23
CA GLN A 36 8.70 12.56 3.11
C GLN A 36 9.13 11.96 1.77
N ALA A 37 8.98 12.69 0.66
CA ALA A 37 9.45 12.23 -0.65
C ALA A 37 10.98 12.02 -0.69
N GLN A 38 11.75 12.90 -0.04
CA GLN A 38 13.21 12.74 0.08
C GLN A 38 13.59 11.53 0.91
N ILE A 39 12.92 11.31 2.04
CA ILE A 39 13.11 10.13 2.90
C ILE A 39 12.77 8.85 2.11
N LEU A 40 11.64 8.81 1.41
CA LEU A 40 11.27 7.67 0.57
C LEU A 40 12.30 7.42 -0.53
N GLY A 41 12.82 8.48 -1.14
CA GLY A 41 13.87 8.41 -2.15
C GLY A 41 15.17 7.82 -1.59
N SER A 42 15.57 8.20 -0.37
CA SER A 42 16.77 7.65 0.26
C SER A 42 16.60 6.18 0.65
N ILE A 43 15.45 5.81 1.23
CA ILE A 43 15.10 4.43 1.57
C ILE A 43 15.14 3.55 0.31
N ARG A 44 14.50 3.98 -0.78
CA ARG A 44 14.51 3.24 -2.06
C ARG A 44 15.93 3.01 -2.58
N ARG A 45 16.79 4.04 -2.50
CA ARG A 45 18.18 3.94 -2.94
C ARG A 45 18.96 2.92 -2.11
N ILE A 46 18.78 2.92 -0.80
CA ILE A 46 19.42 1.95 0.11
C ILE A 46 18.97 0.53 -0.25
N ILE A 47 17.65 0.33 -0.42
CA ILE A 47 17.08 -0.98 -0.77
C ILE A 47 17.70 -1.51 -2.08
N ILE A 48 17.79 -0.69 -3.12
CA ILE A 48 18.37 -1.08 -4.41
C ILE A 48 19.86 -1.39 -4.26
N ASN A 49 20.62 -0.48 -3.65
CA ASN A 49 22.08 -0.61 -3.53
C ASN A 49 22.50 -1.82 -2.69
N MET A 50 21.72 -2.14 -1.66
CA MET A 50 21.99 -3.27 -0.76
C MET A 50 21.21 -4.54 -1.14
N ASN A 51 20.49 -4.53 -2.27
CA ASN A 51 19.66 -5.63 -2.76
C ASN A 51 18.72 -6.21 -1.67
N LEU A 52 18.06 -5.31 -0.93
CA LEU A 52 17.13 -5.66 0.13
C LEU A 52 15.73 -5.89 -0.43
N ILE A 53 14.93 -6.66 0.28
CA ILE A 53 13.51 -6.86 0.03
C ILE A 53 12.69 -6.37 1.22
N ILE A 54 11.47 -5.92 0.94
CA ILE A 54 10.44 -5.66 1.95
C ILE A 54 9.38 -6.75 1.82
N ARG A 55 9.07 -7.45 2.91
CA ARG A 55 8.01 -8.48 2.97
C ARG A 55 7.10 -8.23 4.16
N VAL A 56 5.80 -8.40 3.95
CA VAL A 56 4.81 -8.41 5.04
C VAL A 56 4.89 -9.76 5.75
N THR A 57 4.99 -9.76 7.07
CA THR A 57 4.92 -10.99 7.86
C THR A 57 3.49 -11.27 8.30
N ASP A 58 3.11 -12.54 8.28
CA ASP A 58 1.80 -13.07 8.65
C ASP A 58 1.45 -12.86 10.13
N LYS A 59 2.45 -12.84 11.02
CA LYS A 59 2.24 -12.86 12.48
C LYS A 59 2.27 -11.52 13.21
N GLY A 60 2.22 -10.36 12.55
CA GLY A 60 2.20 -9.12 13.34
C GLY A 60 2.12 -7.77 12.65
N ASN A 61 1.59 -7.67 11.42
CA ASN A 61 1.57 -6.40 10.67
C ASN A 61 2.96 -5.71 10.59
N ASN A 62 4.03 -6.50 10.74
CA ASN A 62 5.40 -6.02 10.72
C ASN A 62 5.98 -6.25 9.33
N PHE A 63 6.85 -5.33 8.91
CA PHE A 63 7.60 -5.48 7.68
C PHE A 63 8.97 -6.06 8.00
N TYR A 64 9.32 -7.15 7.32
CA TYR A 64 10.70 -7.59 7.22
C TYR A 64 11.42 -6.72 6.19
N ILE A 65 12.58 -6.17 6.56
CA ILE A 65 13.50 -5.49 5.65
C ILE A 65 14.86 -6.16 5.79
N GLY A 66 15.37 -6.73 4.71
CA GLY A 66 16.64 -7.46 4.71
C GLY A 66 16.89 -8.15 3.38
N SER A 67 17.94 -8.98 3.30
CA SER A 67 18.22 -9.70 2.05
C SER A 67 17.21 -10.84 1.81
N ALA A 68 16.90 -11.13 0.53
CA ALA A 68 16.02 -12.24 0.18
C ALA A 68 16.55 -13.59 0.67
N ILE A 69 17.87 -13.80 0.57
CA ILE A 69 18.54 -15.02 0.99
C ILE A 69 18.42 -15.24 2.50
N GLU A 70 18.61 -14.20 3.31
CA GLU A 70 18.45 -14.31 4.77
C GLU A 70 16.99 -14.57 5.16
N PHE A 71 16.04 -13.97 4.45
CA PHE A 71 14.64 -14.23 4.66
C PHE A 71 14.31 -15.70 4.41
N GLU A 72 14.73 -16.26 3.27
CA GLU A 72 14.51 -17.67 2.93
C GLU A 72 15.14 -18.61 3.95
N LYS A 73 16.36 -18.32 4.40
CA LYS A 73 17.02 -19.11 5.47
C LYS A 73 16.22 -19.07 6.77
N LYS A 74 15.68 -17.91 7.16
CA LYS A 74 14.84 -17.79 8.36
C LYS A 74 13.51 -18.54 8.21
N ALA A 75 12.90 -18.45 7.03
CA ALA A 75 11.66 -19.17 6.72
C ALA A 75 11.87 -20.69 6.75
N GLN A 76 12.93 -21.19 6.13
CA GLN A 76 13.32 -22.60 6.16
C GLN A 76 13.62 -23.07 7.58
N LYS A 77 14.39 -22.31 8.36
CA LYS A 77 14.68 -22.64 9.75
C LYS A 77 13.39 -22.73 10.59
N PHE A 78 12.51 -21.72 10.47
CA PHE A 78 11.23 -21.73 11.16
C PHE A 78 10.38 -22.93 10.76
N PHE A 79 10.38 -23.31 9.48
CA PHE A 79 9.72 -24.53 9.00
C PHE A 79 10.28 -25.78 9.69
N PHE A 80 11.59 -25.99 9.68
CA PHE A 80 12.22 -27.13 10.35
C PHE A 80 11.93 -27.18 11.85
N ASP A 81 11.94 -26.02 12.51
CA ASP A 81 11.75 -25.92 13.97
C ASP A 81 10.29 -26.17 14.39
N THR A 82 9.31 -25.89 13.53
CA THR A 82 7.89 -25.84 13.93
C THR A 82 6.97 -26.76 13.14
N ASN A 83 7.40 -27.31 12.00
CA ASN A 83 6.55 -28.00 11.04
C ASN A 83 5.30 -27.18 10.64
N ALA A 84 5.35 -25.84 10.77
CA ALA A 84 4.16 -24.99 10.72
C ALA A 84 3.64 -24.70 9.30
N PHE A 85 4.30 -25.20 8.25
CA PHE A 85 3.82 -25.04 6.88
C PHE A 85 3.46 -26.41 6.29
N VAL A 86 2.31 -26.49 5.64
CA VAL A 86 1.98 -27.58 4.73
C VAL A 86 2.34 -27.11 3.34
N GLU A 87 3.21 -27.85 2.64
CA GLU A 87 3.44 -27.63 1.22
C GLU A 87 2.10 -27.86 0.50
N LEU A 88 1.56 -26.80 -0.08
CA LEU A 88 0.36 -26.92 -0.89
C LEU A 88 0.77 -27.63 -2.18
N SER A 89 0.19 -28.80 -2.43
CA SER A 89 0.41 -29.59 -3.65
C SER A 89 -0.03 -28.88 -4.94
N SER A 90 -0.71 -27.75 -4.82
CA SER A 90 -1.14 -26.89 -5.91
C SER A 90 -1.26 -25.44 -5.46
N ASN A 91 -1.11 -24.51 -6.40
CA ASN A 91 -1.27 -23.08 -6.12
C ASN A 91 -2.76 -22.74 -5.94
N PRO A 92 -3.21 -22.33 -4.74
CA PRO A 92 -4.63 -22.05 -4.46
C PRO A 92 -5.16 -20.83 -5.24
N PHE A 93 -4.28 -19.99 -5.79
CA PHE A 93 -4.68 -18.86 -6.62
C PHE A 93 -5.00 -19.24 -8.07
N ASN A 94 -4.67 -20.47 -8.51
CA ASN A 94 -4.99 -20.93 -9.86
C ASN A 94 -6.52 -20.96 -10.11
N GLU A 95 -7.32 -21.26 -9.10
CA GLU A 95 -8.79 -21.27 -9.22
C GLU A 95 -9.42 -19.86 -9.28
N ILE A 96 -8.67 -18.85 -8.86
CA ILE A 96 -9.13 -17.46 -8.76
C ILE A 96 -8.67 -16.64 -9.98
N PHE A 97 -7.59 -17.07 -10.65
CA PHE A 97 -7.02 -16.38 -11.81
C PHE A 97 -8.02 -16.28 -12.99
N ASP A 98 -8.87 -17.29 -13.19
CA ASP A 98 -9.94 -17.26 -14.22
C ASP A 98 -11.18 -16.47 -13.79
N LYS A 99 -11.26 -16.04 -12.52
CA LYS A 99 -12.36 -15.25 -11.97
C LYS A 99 -11.99 -13.78 -11.83
N VAL A 100 -11.28 -13.23 -12.83
CA VAL A 100 -11.09 -11.77 -12.93
C VAL A 100 -12.49 -11.13 -12.94
N VAL A 101 -12.87 -10.58 -11.80
CA VAL A 101 -14.02 -9.71 -11.66
C VAL A 101 -13.72 -8.48 -12.52
N GLN A 102 -14.42 -8.36 -13.64
CA GLN A 102 -14.55 -7.11 -14.37
C GLN A 102 -15.15 -6.08 -13.39
N LEU A 103 -14.40 -5.03 -13.10
CA LEU A 103 -14.93 -3.79 -12.53
C LEU A 103 -15.59 -2.98 -13.64
#